data_AF-A0AAV4VCD2-F1
#
_entry.id   AF-A0AAV4VCD2-F1
#
_cell.length_a   1.000
_cell.length_b   1.000
_cell.length_c   1.000
_cell.angle_alpha   90.00
_cell.angle_beta   90.00
_cell.angle_gamma   90.00
#
_symmetry.space_group_name_H-M   'P 1'
#
loop_
_entity.id
_entity.type
_entity.pdbx_description
1 polymer ?
#
loop_
_entity_poly.entity_id
_entity_poly.type
_entity_poly.pdbx_seq_one_letter_code
_entity_poly.pdbx_strand_id
1 'polypeptide(L)'
;MKNLSRIFFWIFSIFYICHVSYGNEDEDESETPEEEMYGVKYARNCEVCKYLVVELENRLSETGKTHDVIEMGYQLDPATRKKTKYAKSELRLLESLEGICDRLLDYNIHKERKDSTRFAKGMSTTFKVLHDLVNKGVKVELGIPEELWDKPSAEVTNLKNAG
;
A
#
# COMPACT_ATOMS: atom_id res chain seq x y z
N MET A 1 42.76 -27.51 -4.58
CA MET A 1 41.46 -28.14 -4.94
C MET A 1 40.34 -27.96 -3.91
N LYS A 2 40.59 -27.71 -2.61
CA LYS A 2 39.53 -27.60 -1.58
C LYS A 2 38.73 -26.28 -1.58
N ASN A 3 39.28 -25.20 -2.14
CA ASN A 3 38.60 -23.88 -2.17
C ASN A 3 37.56 -23.75 -3.30
N LEU A 4 37.73 -24.48 -4.40
CA LEU A 4 36.78 -24.42 -5.54
C LEU A 4 35.43 -25.03 -5.15
N SER A 5 35.43 -26.14 -4.41
CA SER A 5 34.21 -26.80 -3.94
C SER A 5 33.40 -25.96 -2.94
N ARG A 6 34.05 -25.08 -2.15
CA ARG A 6 33.35 -24.18 -1.22
C ARG A 6 32.69 -23.01 -1.94
N ILE A 7 33.33 -22.47 -2.98
CA ILE A 7 32.78 -21.41 -3.82
C ILE A 7 31.54 -21.92 -4.58
N PHE A 8 31.60 -23.14 -5.14
CA PHE A 8 30.45 -23.76 -5.78
C PHE A 8 29.27 -23.97 -4.81
N PHE A 9 29.54 -24.37 -3.56
CA PHE A 9 28.50 -24.53 -2.53
C PHE A 9 27.83 -23.19 -2.16
N TRP A 10 28.61 -22.11 -2.05
CA TRP A 10 28.08 -20.78 -1.78
C TRP A 10 27.28 -20.23 -2.96
N ILE A 11 27.74 -20.43 -4.19
CA ILE A 11 27.00 -20.04 -5.40
C ILE A 11 25.69 -20.83 -5.50
N PHE A 12 25.71 -22.15 -5.29
CA PHE A 12 24.49 -22.97 -5.28
C PHE A 12 23.53 -22.57 -4.17
N SER A 13 24.03 -22.27 -2.97
CA SER A 13 23.20 -21.81 -1.86
C SER A 13 22.58 -20.44 -2.16
N ILE A 14 23.33 -19.51 -2.73
CA ILE A 14 22.81 -18.18 -3.11
C ILE A 14 21.80 -18.31 -4.25
N PHE A 15 22.06 -19.16 -5.24
CA PHE A 15 21.15 -19.41 -6.36
C PHE A 15 19.86 -20.11 -5.91
N TYR A 16 19.96 -21.06 -4.98
CA TYR A 16 18.81 -21.73 -4.38
C TYR A 16 17.99 -20.76 -3.52
N ILE A 17 18.64 -19.89 -2.74
CA ILE A 17 17.96 -18.85 -1.96
C ILE A 17 17.25 -17.85 -2.90
N CYS A 18 17.90 -17.41 -3.98
CA CYS A 18 17.26 -16.54 -4.98
C CYS A 18 16.09 -17.21 -5.71
N HIS A 19 16.19 -18.51 -6.02
CA HIS A 19 15.13 -19.26 -6.68
C HIS A 19 13.94 -19.55 -5.75
N VAL A 20 14.17 -19.62 -4.43
CA VAL A 20 13.11 -19.72 -3.42
C VAL A 20 12.44 -18.35 -3.15
N SER A 21 13.15 -17.24 -3.34
CA SER A 21 12.60 -15.88 -3.14
C SER A 21 11.83 -15.30 -4.32
N TYR A 22 11.99 -15.83 -5.54
CA TYR A 22 11.06 -15.56 -6.65
C TYR A 22 9.89 -16.54 -6.56
N GLY A 23 9.01 -16.29 -5.61
CA GLY A 23 7.71 -16.95 -5.56
C GLY A 23 6.95 -16.64 -6.85
N ASN A 24 6.51 -17.70 -7.54
CA ASN A 24 5.51 -17.59 -8.60
C ASN A 24 4.21 -17.05 -7.98
N GLU A 25 3.86 -15.80 -8.24
CA GLU A 25 2.53 -15.26 -7.97
C GLU A 25 1.59 -15.63 -9.13
N ASP A 26 1.27 -16.91 -9.27
CA ASP A 26 0.13 -17.33 -10.08
C ASP A 26 -0.72 -18.26 -9.20
N GLU A 27 -1.26 -17.71 -8.12
CA GLU A 27 -2.45 -18.28 -7.50
C GLU A 27 -3.64 -17.93 -8.42
N ASP A 28 -4.18 -18.97 -9.06
CA ASP A 28 -5.44 -18.94 -9.82
C ASP A 28 -6.55 -18.37 -8.92
N GLU A 29 -6.78 -17.07 -9.03
CA GLU A 29 -7.80 -16.35 -8.29
C GLU A 29 -9.14 -16.64 -8.94
N SER A 30 -10.00 -17.41 -8.25
CA SER A 30 -11.36 -17.67 -8.72
C SER A 30 -12.13 -16.34 -8.76
N GLU A 31 -12.30 -15.80 -9.96
CA GLU A 31 -12.98 -14.52 -10.17
C GLU A 31 -14.39 -14.57 -9.57
N THR A 32 -14.75 -13.57 -8.76
CA THR A 32 -16.11 -13.52 -8.21
C THR A 32 -17.11 -13.15 -9.32
N PRO A 33 -18.39 -13.57 -9.22
CA PRO A 33 -19.41 -13.21 -10.22
C PRO A 33 -19.54 -11.70 -10.45
N GLU A 34 -19.24 -10.88 -9.42
CA GLU A 34 -19.25 -9.42 -9.52
C GLU A 34 -18.09 -8.89 -10.37
N GLU A 35 -16.91 -9.48 -10.28
CA GLU A 35 -15.76 -9.08 -11.09
C GLU A 35 -15.99 -9.33 -12.57
N GLU A 36 -16.60 -10.47 -12.91
CA GLU A 36 -16.93 -10.83 -14.29
C GLU A 36 -18.04 -9.92 -14.86
N MET A 37 -19.08 -9.64 -14.06
CA MET A 37 -20.21 -8.81 -14.50
C MET A 37 -19.85 -7.32 -14.69
N TYR A 38 -19.01 -6.76 -13.81
CA TYR A 38 -18.72 -5.32 -13.80
C TYR A 38 -17.32 -4.96 -14.33
N GLY A 39 -16.48 -5.95 -14.65
CA GLY A 39 -15.11 -5.73 -15.12
C GLY A 39 -14.20 -5.06 -14.08
N VAL A 40 -14.51 -5.29 -12.81
CA VAL A 40 -13.76 -4.80 -11.63
C VAL A 40 -12.81 -5.91 -11.18
N LYS A 41 -11.60 -5.56 -10.76
CA LYS A 41 -10.63 -6.53 -10.21
C LYS A 41 -10.19 -6.11 -8.82
N TYR A 42 -10.70 -6.79 -7.79
CA TYR A 42 -10.43 -6.44 -6.41
C TYR A 42 -8.98 -6.73 -6.01
N ALA A 43 -8.51 -6.02 -4.98
CA ALA A 43 -7.14 -6.15 -4.51
C ALA A 43 -6.93 -7.52 -3.84
N ARG A 44 -5.85 -8.21 -4.20
CA ARG A 44 -5.44 -9.44 -3.52
C ARG A 44 -5.00 -9.11 -2.08
N ASN A 45 -5.10 -10.08 -1.17
CA ASN A 45 -4.64 -9.92 0.22
C ASN A 45 -3.18 -9.43 0.31
N CYS A 46 -2.30 -9.92 -0.56
CA CYS A 46 -0.90 -9.46 -0.63
C CYS A 46 -0.79 -8.00 -1.09
N GLU A 47 -1.65 -7.54 -2.00
CA GLU A 47 -1.69 -6.15 -2.44
C GLU A 47 -2.20 -5.25 -1.31
N VAL A 48 -3.28 -5.64 -0.63
CA VAL A 48 -3.80 -4.91 0.55
C VAL A 48 -2.71 -4.75 1.60
N CYS A 49 -2.06 -5.86 1.98
CA CYS A 49 -0.97 -5.86 2.96
C CYS A 49 0.20 -4.96 2.53
N LYS A 50 0.62 -5.04 1.26
CA LYS A 50 1.69 -4.21 0.70
C LYS A 50 1.40 -2.71 0.88
N TYR A 51 0.22 -2.24 0.47
CA TYR A 51 -0.11 -0.82 0.52
C TYR A 51 -0.38 -0.33 1.95
N LEU A 52 -0.99 -1.16 2.79
CA LEU A 52 -1.16 -0.86 4.21
C LEU A 52 0.20 -0.67 4.90
N VAL A 53 1.15 -1.58 4.69
CA VAL A 53 2.49 -1.51 5.29
C VAL A 53 3.27 -0.30 4.77
N VAL A 54 3.18 0.00 3.47
CA VAL A 54 3.82 1.19 2.88
C VAL A 54 3.29 2.48 3.51
N GLU A 55 1.97 2.63 3.65
CA GLU A 55 1.41 3.82 4.31
C GLU A 55 1.74 3.87 5.81
N LEU A 56 1.84 2.71 6.47
CA LEU A 56 2.19 2.65 7.89
C LEU A 56 3.65 3.06 8.11
N GLU A 57 4.55 2.59 7.26
CA GLU A 57 5.96 2.97 7.29
C GLU A 57 6.12 4.47 7.04
N ASN A 58 5.41 5.02 6.05
CA ASN A 58 5.40 6.47 5.78
C ASN A 58 4.89 7.25 6.99
N ARG A 59 3.77 6.83 7.58
CA ARG A 59 3.18 7.48 8.76
C ARG A 59 4.10 7.41 9.97
N LEU A 60 4.76 6.28 10.19
CA LEU A 60 5.76 6.16 11.26
C LEU A 60 6.99 7.03 10.94
N SER A 61 7.48 7.09 9.71
CA SER A 61 8.59 7.97 9.34
C SER A 61 8.29 9.46 9.58
N GLU A 62 7.05 9.89 9.31
CA GLU A 62 6.57 11.24 9.62
C GLU A 62 6.56 11.53 11.13
N THR A 63 5.90 10.67 11.92
CA THR A 63 5.67 10.86 13.36
C THR A 63 6.90 10.58 14.22
N GLY A 64 7.87 9.82 13.71
CA GLY A 64 9.07 9.44 14.44
C GLY A 64 10.10 10.56 14.59
N LYS A 65 9.90 11.70 13.92
CA LYS A 65 10.80 12.85 13.95
C LYS A 65 10.64 13.71 15.22
N THR A 66 9.57 13.51 16.00
CA THR A 66 9.34 14.29 17.21
C THR A 66 10.16 13.76 18.40
N HIS A 67 10.53 14.66 19.32
CA HIS A 67 11.28 14.33 20.53
C HIS A 67 10.41 14.32 21.79
N ASP A 68 9.09 14.19 21.60
CA ASP A 68 8.11 14.31 22.67
C ASP A 68 8.24 13.17 23.68
N VAL A 69 7.91 13.47 24.94
CA VAL A 69 7.96 12.54 26.05
C VAL A 69 6.58 12.50 26.71
N ILE A 70 6.05 11.29 26.83
CA ILE A 70 4.79 11.01 27.52
C ILE A 70 5.12 10.72 28.98
N GLU A 71 4.48 11.45 29.89
CA GLU A 71 4.51 11.18 31.32
C GLU A 71 3.24 10.44 31.73
N MET A 72 3.39 9.27 32.35
CA MET A 72 2.27 8.44 32.80
C MET A 72 2.20 8.37 34.32
N GLY A 73 0.98 8.45 34.87
CA GLY A 73 0.69 8.26 36.29
C GLY A 73 0.24 9.53 37.03
N TYR A 74 -0.48 9.32 38.13
CA TYR A 74 -1.00 10.37 39.02
C TYR A 74 -0.21 10.41 40.34
N GLN A 75 1.11 10.45 40.28
CA GLN A 75 1.93 10.60 41.48
C GLN A 75 2.11 12.08 41.83
N LEU A 76 1.98 12.41 43.13
CA LEU A 76 2.14 13.77 43.66
C LEU A 76 3.55 14.34 43.39
N ASP A 77 4.56 13.47 43.36
CA ASP A 77 5.93 13.86 43.04
C ASP A 77 6.22 13.72 41.52
N PRO A 78 6.49 14.83 40.80
CA PRO A 78 6.81 14.81 39.37
C PRO A 78 8.05 13.96 39.02
N ALA A 79 9.00 13.77 39.94
CA ALA A 79 10.20 12.98 39.69
C ALA A 79 9.93 11.47 39.61
N THR A 80 8.82 11.01 40.20
CA THR A 80 8.45 9.58 40.27
C THR A 80 7.60 9.10 39.09
N ARG A 81 7.12 10.03 38.24
CA ARG A 81 6.29 9.70 37.07
C ARG A 81 7.09 8.96 36.02
N LYS A 82 6.51 7.89 35.47
CA LYS A 82 7.15 7.11 34.40
C LYS A 82 7.17 7.93 33.11
N LYS A 83 8.32 8.01 32.46
CA LYS A 83 8.51 8.77 31.22
C LYS A 83 8.88 7.84 30.07
N THR A 84 8.16 7.95 28.97
CA THR A 84 8.41 7.18 27.75
C THR A 84 8.46 8.12 26.55
N LYS A 85 9.42 7.93 25.65
CA LYS A 85 9.47 8.72 24.40
C LYS A 85 8.24 8.40 23.54
N TYR A 86 7.58 9.42 23.01
CA TYR A 86 6.46 9.28 22.08
C TYR A 86 6.82 8.37 20.90
N ALA A 87 8.02 8.51 20.34
CA ALA A 87 8.50 7.66 19.26
C ALA A 87 8.51 6.14 19.59
N LYS A 88 8.50 5.74 20.86
CA LYS A 88 8.49 4.32 21.28
C LYS A 88 7.21 3.93 22.03
N SER A 89 6.21 4.80 22.08
CA SER A 89 4.98 4.53 22.81
C SER A 89 3.98 3.72 21.98
N GLU A 90 3.17 2.92 22.66
CA GLU A 90 1.98 2.28 22.07
C GLU A 90 0.98 3.33 21.57
N LEU A 91 0.86 4.46 22.28
CA LEU A 91 0.01 5.58 21.88
C LEU A 91 0.30 6.03 20.44
N ARG A 92 1.57 6.18 20.08
CA ARG A 92 1.97 6.56 18.72
C ARG A 92 1.50 5.53 17.69
N LEU A 93 1.56 4.23 18.01
CA LEU A 93 1.10 3.19 17.11
C LEU A 93 -0.42 3.30 16.87
N LEU A 94 -1.20 3.48 17.94
CA LEU A 94 -2.65 3.64 17.84
C LEU A 94 -3.04 4.87 17.00
N GLU A 95 -2.44 6.02 17.29
CA GLU A 95 -2.66 7.27 16.52
C GLU A 95 -2.21 7.15 15.06
N SER A 96 -1.20 6.33 14.78
CA SER A 96 -0.73 6.09 13.41
C SER A 96 -1.68 5.18 12.63
N LEU A 97 -2.37 4.26 13.31
CA LEU A 97 -3.32 3.33 12.70
C LEU A 97 -4.69 3.97 12.40
N GLU A 98 -5.16 4.90 13.24
CA GLU A 98 -6.53 5.45 13.15
C GLU A 98 -6.85 6.15 11.81
N GLY A 99 -5.85 6.75 11.15
CA GLY A 99 -6.03 7.48 9.89
C GLY A 99 -5.44 6.81 8.65
N ILE A 100 -4.96 5.56 8.76
CA ILE A 100 -4.18 4.94 7.68
C ILE A 100 -5.05 4.51 6.50
N CYS A 101 -6.26 3.99 6.77
CA CYS A 101 -7.14 3.46 5.74
C CYS A 101 -7.68 4.57 4.82
N ASP A 102 -7.76 5.81 5.31
CA ASP A 102 -8.15 6.95 4.48
C ASP A 102 -7.07 7.34 3.48
N ARG A 103 -5.78 7.15 3.82
CA ARG A 103 -4.66 7.38 2.88
C ARG A 103 -4.65 6.39 1.71
N LEU A 104 -5.30 5.25 1.86
CA LEU A 104 -5.45 4.28 0.76
C LEU A 104 -6.38 4.80 -0.34
N LEU A 105 -7.27 5.75 -0.04
CA LEU A 105 -8.15 6.37 -1.04
C LEU A 105 -7.44 7.33 -2.00
N ASP A 106 -6.20 7.74 -1.67
CA ASP A 106 -5.37 8.57 -2.56
C ASP A 106 -4.75 7.78 -3.73
N TYR A 107 -4.91 6.46 -3.73
CA TYR A 107 -4.44 5.59 -4.78
C TYR A 107 -5.44 5.52 -5.94
N ASN A 108 -4.92 5.37 -7.15
CA ASN A 108 -5.70 5.11 -8.34
C ASN A 108 -5.31 3.76 -8.95
N ILE A 109 -6.27 3.17 -9.68
CA ILE A 109 -6.04 1.97 -10.45
C ILE A 109 -5.43 2.30 -11.82
N HIS A 110 -4.26 1.72 -12.08
CA HIS A 110 -3.57 1.71 -13.36
C HIS A 110 -3.90 0.42 -14.08
N LYS A 111 -5.02 0.40 -14.82
CA LYS A 111 -5.52 -0.78 -15.55
C LYS A 111 -4.53 -1.30 -16.59
N GLU A 112 -3.57 -0.48 -17.00
CA GLU A 112 -2.47 -0.87 -17.88
C GLU A 112 -1.43 -1.80 -17.22
N ARG A 113 -1.41 -1.89 -15.88
CA ARG A 113 -0.49 -2.73 -15.11
C ARG A 113 -1.21 -3.95 -14.56
N LYS A 114 -0.56 -5.12 -14.64
CA LYS A 114 -1.11 -6.39 -14.14
C LYS A 114 -0.48 -6.86 -12.84
N ASP A 115 0.67 -6.29 -12.49
CA ASP A 115 1.42 -6.61 -11.28
C ASP A 115 0.89 -5.79 -10.09
N SER A 116 1.45 -6.08 -8.90
CA SER A 116 1.08 -5.40 -7.66
C SER A 116 1.37 -3.89 -7.64
N THR A 117 1.92 -3.29 -8.70
CA THR A 117 2.09 -1.83 -8.88
C THR A 117 0.90 -1.16 -9.58
N ARG A 118 -0.18 -1.90 -9.82
CA ARG A 118 -1.42 -1.37 -10.41
C ARG A 118 -2.12 -0.34 -9.55
N PHE A 119 -1.89 -0.31 -8.23
CA PHE A 119 -2.33 0.80 -7.38
C PHE A 119 -1.19 1.81 -7.25
N ALA A 120 -1.40 3.04 -7.71
CA ALA A 120 -0.41 4.11 -7.48
C ALA A 120 -1.09 5.47 -7.32
N LYS A 121 -0.44 6.36 -6.58
CA LYS A 121 -0.92 7.73 -6.38
C LYS A 121 -0.79 8.53 -7.69
N GLY A 122 -1.78 9.39 -7.95
CA GLY A 122 -1.83 10.23 -9.14
C GLY A 122 -2.60 9.60 -10.30
N MET A 123 -2.82 10.37 -11.37
CA MET A 123 -3.69 10.00 -12.47
C MET A 123 -3.10 8.86 -13.33
N SER A 124 -3.92 7.89 -13.73
CA SER A 124 -3.49 6.81 -14.62
C SER A 124 -3.18 7.33 -16.02
N THR A 125 -2.36 6.58 -16.77
CA THR A 125 -1.99 6.97 -18.13
C THR A 125 -3.23 7.09 -19.03
N THR A 126 -4.16 6.14 -18.89
CA THR A 126 -5.45 6.16 -19.59
C THR A 126 -6.28 7.39 -19.24
N PHE A 127 -6.46 7.71 -17.94
CA PHE A 127 -7.25 8.87 -17.53
C PHE A 127 -6.63 10.19 -17.99
N LYS A 128 -5.31 10.29 -17.97
CA LYS A 128 -4.60 11.46 -18.48
C LYS A 128 -4.90 11.70 -19.97
N VAL A 129 -4.89 10.64 -20.78
CA VAL A 129 -5.25 10.72 -22.20
C VAL A 129 -6.72 11.14 -22.38
N LEU A 130 -7.63 10.61 -21.57
CA LEU A 130 -9.05 10.97 -21.64
C LEU A 130 -9.28 12.45 -21.30
N HIS A 131 -8.68 12.97 -20.24
CA HIS A 131 -8.74 14.40 -19.92
C HIS A 131 -8.09 15.26 -21.02
N ASP A 132 -6.95 14.84 -21.59
CA ASP A 132 -6.31 15.56 -22.69
C ASP A 132 -7.20 15.64 -23.94
N LEU A 133 -8.00 14.60 -24.22
CA LEU A 133 -8.97 14.61 -25.32
C LEU A 133 -10.12 15.57 -25.04
N VAL A 134 -10.69 15.52 -23.83
CA VAL A 134 -11.75 16.46 -23.39
C VAL A 134 -11.24 17.90 -23.45
N ASN A 135 -10.04 18.17 -22.96
CA ASN A 135 -9.38 19.48 -23.02
C ASN A 135 -9.16 20.00 -24.45
N LYS A 136 -9.00 19.08 -25.43
CA LYS A 136 -8.91 19.41 -26.86
C LYS A 136 -10.28 19.59 -27.53
N GLY A 137 -11.38 19.49 -26.79
CA GLY A 137 -12.75 19.62 -27.28
C GLY A 137 -13.32 18.34 -27.89
N VAL A 138 -12.66 17.19 -27.68
CA VAL A 138 -13.21 15.89 -28.10
C VAL A 138 -14.25 15.43 -27.08
N LYS A 139 -15.44 15.10 -27.55
CA LYS A 139 -16.49 14.52 -26.72
C LYS A 139 -16.15 13.07 -26.38
N VAL A 140 -15.83 12.80 -25.12
CA VAL A 140 -15.60 11.46 -24.58
C VAL A 140 -16.83 11.06 -23.77
N GLU A 141 -17.48 9.96 -24.14
CA GLU A 141 -18.65 9.44 -23.43
C GLU A 141 -18.29 8.14 -22.69
N LEU A 142 -18.08 8.24 -21.38
CA LEU A 142 -17.81 7.08 -20.51
C LEU A 142 -19.08 6.52 -19.83
N GLY A 143 -20.24 7.12 -20.09
CA GLY A 143 -21.49 6.77 -19.39
C GLY A 143 -21.55 7.25 -17.93
N ILE A 144 -20.54 8.01 -17.48
CA ILE A 144 -20.42 8.60 -16.15
C ILE A 144 -20.03 10.08 -16.30
N PRO A 145 -20.66 11.03 -15.57
CA PRO A 145 -20.29 12.44 -15.56
C PRO A 145 -18.81 12.68 -15.22
N GLU A 146 -18.19 13.68 -15.86
CA GLU A 146 -16.77 14.04 -15.67
C GLU A 146 -16.42 14.35 -14.20
N GLU A 147 -17.35 14.93 -13.44
CA GLU A 147 -17.18 15.20 -12.00
C GLU A 147 -16.94 13.94 -11.15
N LEU A 148 -17.24 12.75 -11.68
CA LEU A 148 -17.06 11.47 -11.01
C LEU A 148 -15.83 10.70 -11.51
N TRP A 149 -15.07 11.24 -12.46
CA TRP A 149 -13.91 10.57 -13.07
C TRP A 149 -12.74 10.43 -12.11
N ASP A 150 -12.55 11.41 -11.23
CA ASP A 150 -11.47 11.44 -10.23
C ASP A 150 -11.88 10.82 -8.87
N LYS A 151 -13.06 10.21 -8.77
CA LYS A 151 -13.49 9.53 -7.55
C LYS A 151 -12.83 8.15 -7.42
N PRO A 152 -12.54 7.69 -6.18
CA PRO A 152 -11.93 6.38 -5.96
C PRO A 152 -12.81 5.29 -6.55
N SER A 153 -12.19 4.35 -7.27
CA SER A 153 -12.88 3.25 -7.92
C SER A 153 -13.32 2.19 -6.90
N ALA A 154 -14.10 1.19 -7.35
CA ALA A 154 -14.52 0.08 -6.51
C ALA A 154 -13.31 -0.72 -5.98
N GLU A 155 -12.28 -0.89 -6.81
CA GLU A 155 -11.02 -1.55 -6.45
C GLU A 155 -10.28 -0.80 -5.33
N VAL A 156 -10.21 0.53 -5.41
CA VAL A 156 -9.57 1.38 -4.39
C VAL A 156 -10.41 1.42 -3.11
N THR A 157 -11.73 1.48 -3.23
CA THR A 157 -12.63 1.42 -2.09
C THR A 157 -12.53 0.07 -1.37
N ASN A 158 -12.39 -1.02 -2.12
CA ASN A 158 -12.11 -2.34 -1.57
C ASN A 158 -10.75 -2.39 -0.85
N LEU A 159 -9.71 -1.73 -1.38
CA LEU A 159 -8.41 -1.61 -0.72
C LEU A 159 -8.53 -1.01 0.69
N LYS A 160 -9.42 -0.02 0.87
CA LYS A 160 -9.72 0.56 2.19
C LYS A 160 -10.48 -0.40 3.12
N ASN A 161 -11.45 -1.15 2.59
CA ASN A 161 -12.36 -1.98 3.38
C ASN A 161 -11.83 -3.39 3.69
N ALA A 162 -10.83 -3.86 2.94
CA ALA A 162 -10.22 -5.17 3.11
C ALA A 162 -9.15 -5.22 4.22
N GLY A 163 -8.76 -4.06 4.77
CA GLY A 163 -7.79 -3.89 5.85
C GLY A 163 -8.40 -3.89 7.25
#